data_AF-A0A5S3UWX5-F1
#
_entry.id   AF-A0A5S3UWX5-F1
#
_cell.length_a   1.000
_cell.length_b   1.000
_cell.length_c   1.000
_cell.angle_alpha   90.00
_cell.angle_beta   90.00
_cell.angle_gamma   90.00
#
_symmetry.space_group_name_H-M   'P 1'
#
loop_
_entity.id
_entity.type
_entity.pdbx_description
1 polymer ?
#
loop_
_entity_poly.entity_id
_entity_poly.type
_entity_poly.pdbx_seq_one_letter_code
_entity_poly.pdbx_strand_id
1 'polypeptide(L)'
;MIIFMIYKFNDFEFDCDNLILFNSGKKFSIKEKHAQILAILLLDTEKIHSKAELLQKVWPEKKVSDQMVFQSIGHLRALFGDDAVKTFSRKGYQWQLPLEQVAKQGDNLAPVASPDKTIAQTTDREASSETSSSNAPWFKRALGKIQKKFGY
;
A
#
# COMPACT_ATOMS: atom_id res chain seq x y z
N MET A 1 -15.38 15.44 6.13
CA MET A 1 -14.86 14.27 6.86
C MET A 1 -13.59 13.79 6.15
N ILE A 2 -12.43 13.91 6.79
CA ILE A 2 -11.17 13.37 6.23
C ILE A 2 -11.00 11.97 6.80
N ILE A 3 -11.04 10.97 5.92
CA ILE A 3 -10.71 9.58 6.26
C ILE A 3 -9.25 9.39 5.86
N PHE A 4 -8.43 8.99 6.83
CA PHE A 4 -7.05 8.57 6.60
C PHE A 4 -7.00 7.06 6.47
N MET A 5 -6.19 6.58 5.54
CA MET A 5 -6.06 5.17 5.27
C MET A 5 -4.77 4.64 5.90
N ILE A 6 -4.93 3.94 7.02
CA ILE A 6 -3.83 3.34 7.77
C ILE A 6 -3.75 1.86 7.44
N TYR A 7 -2.56 1.36 7.13
CA TYR A 7 -2.30 -0.06 6.94
C TYR A 7 -1.49 -0.58 8.11
N LYS A 8 -2.01 -1.56 8.84
CA LYS A 8 -1.31 -2.22 9.93
C LYS A 8 -0.78 -3.56 9.46
N PHE A 9 0.49 -3.84 9.73
CA PHE A 9 1.10 -5.13 9.39
C PHE A 9 2.26 -5.39 10.36
N ASN A 10 2.32 -6.60 10.90
CA ASN A 10 3.23 -6.89 12.02
C ASN A 10 3.08 -5.84 13.15
N ASP A 11 4.17 -5.30 13.68
CA ASP A 11 4.20 -4.20 14.66
C ASP A 11 4.23 -2.79 14.03
N PHE A 12 3.97 -2.70 12.73
CA PHE A 12 4.04 -1.44 11.98
C PHE A 12 2.65 -0.91 11.61
N GLU A 13 2.53 0.41 11.64
CA GLU A 13 1.36 1.14 11.14
C GLU A 13 1.84 2.16 10.10
N PHE A 14 1.33 2.05 8.88
CA PHE A 14 1.69 2.93 7.78
C PHE A 14 0.51 3.84 7.42
N ASP A 15 0.73 5.14 7.52
CA ASP A 15 -0.20 6.17 7.07
C ASP A 15 0.04 6.47 5.59
N CYS A 16 -0.84 5.97 4.72
CA CYS A 16 -0.71 6.17 3.28
C CYS A 16 -0.95 7.62 2.84
N ASP A 17 -1.78 8.38 3.56
CA ASP A 17 -2.05 9.78 3.22
C ASP A 17 -0.86 10.68 3.58
N ASN A 18 -0.19 10.39 4.70
CA ASN A 18 0.95 11.18 5.18
C ASN A 18 2.32 10.59 4.83
N LEU A 19 2.38 9.36 4.32
CA LEU A 19 3.61 8.58 4.09
C LEU A 19 4.47 8.44 5.35
N ILE A 20 3.82 8.26 6.50
CA ILE A 20 4.48 8.11 7.79
C ILE A 20 4.36 6.66 8.24
N LEU A 21 5.50 6.07 8.58
CA LEU A 21 5.56 4.75 9.21
C LEU A 21 5.64 4.93 10.72
N PHE A 22 4.92 4.10 11.46
CA PHE A 22 5.05 3.95 12.91
C PHE A 22 5.46 2.51 13.20
N ASN A 23 6.33 2.31 14.17
CA ASN A 23 6.67 1.01 14.73
C ASN A 23 6.33 1.04 16.22
N SER A 24 5.44 0.16 16.67
CA SER A 24 5.03 0.08 18.08
C SER A 24 4.64 1.45 18.67
N GLY A 25 3.93 2.27 17.88
CA GLY A 25 3.50 3.64 18.25
C GLY A 25 4.57 4.73 18.14
N LYS A 26 5.83 4.40 17.81
CA LYS A 26 6.90 5.38 17.57
C LYS A 26 6.99 5.73 16.09
N LYS A 27 7.05 7.03 15.79
CA LYS A 27 7.24 7.52 14.42
C LYS A 27 8.60 7.05 13.88
N PHE A 28 8.56 6.25 12.82
CA PHE A 28 9.73 5.77 12.11
C PHE A 28 9.91 6.59 10.83
N SER A 29 11.06 7.26 10.71
CA SER A 29 11.36 8.09 9.55
C SER A 29 11.81 7.21 8.39
N ILE A 30 10.93 7.02 7.41
CA ILE A 30 11.22 6.36 6.15
C ILE A 30 11.45 7.42 5.07
N LYS A 31 12.41 7.20 4.16
CA LYS A 31 12.62 8.10 3.02
C LYS A 31 11.34 8.16 2.18
N GLU A 32 10.96 9.36 1.78
CA GLU A 32 9.71 9.62 1.05
C GLU A 32 9.53 8.69 -0.16
N LYS A 33 10.59 8.48 -0.96
CA LYS A 33 10.53 7.57 -2.12
C LYS A 33 10.33 6.10 -1.77
N HIS A 34 10.92 5.64 -0.66
CA HIS A 34 10.68 4.28 -0.17
C HIS A 34 9.25 4.15 0.36
N ALA A 35 8.74 5.17 1.05
CA ALA A 35 7.36 5.23 1.52
C ALA A 35 6.35 5.25 0.35
N GLN A 36 6.69 5.92 -0.76
CA GLN A 36 5.86 5.92 -1.97
C GLN A 36 5.76 4.52 -2.59
N ILE A 37 6.87 3.79 -2.73
CA ILE A 37 6.84 2.40 -3.20
C ILE A 37 6.02 1.54 -2.24
N LEU A 38 6.25 1.68 -0.94
CA LEU A 38 5.49 0.96 0.07
C LEU A 38 3.99 1.23 -0.07
N ALA A 39 3.59 2.50 -0.19
CA ALA A 39 2.20 2.88 -0.38
C ALA A 39 1.59 2.19 -1.60
N ILE A 40 2.27 2.17 -2.75
CA ILE A 40 1.78 1.52 -3.97
C ILE A 40 1.60 0.01 -3.76
N LEU A 41 2.56 -0.66 -3.13
CA LEU A 41 2.50 -2.10 -2.85
C LEU A 41 1.38 -2.44 -1.86
N LEU A 42 1.13 -1.59 -0.86
CA LEU A 42 0.06 -1.80 0.13
C LEU A 42 -1.33 -1.48 -0.43
N LEU A 43 -1.41 -0.59 -1.41
CA LEU A 43 -2.68 -0.20 -2.03
C LEU A 43 -3.31 -1.34 -2.83
N ASP A 44 -2.50 -2.24 -3.38
CA ASP A 44 -2.94 -3.42 -4.12
C ASP A 44 -2.00 -4.59 -3.87
N THR A 45 -2.13 -5.21 -2.69
CA THR A 45 -1.26 -6.31 -2.24
C THR A 45 -1.39 -7.57 -3.09
N GLU A 46 -2.51 -7.76 -3.78
CA GLU A 46 -2.74 -8.89 -4.68
C GLU A 46 -2.09 -8.70 -6.05
N LYS A 47 -1.76 -7.46 -6.43
CA LYS A 47 -1.17 -7.15 -7.72
C LYS A 47 0.35 -7.20 -7.70
N ILE A 48 0.91 -7.82 -8.74
CA ILE A 48 2.34 -7.76 -9.03
C ILE A 48 2.62 -6.45 -9.75
N HIS A 49 3.33 -5.54 -9.09
CA HIS A 49 3.76 -4.27 -9.67
C HIS A 49 5.07 -4.43 -10.42
N SER A 50 5.05 -4.10 -11.70
CA SER A 50 6.26 -4.14 -12.53
C SER A 50 7.23 -3.04 -12.15
N LYS A 51 8.51 -3.27 -12.45
CA LYS A 51 9.59 -2.31 -12.19
C LYS A 51 9.34 -0.97 -12.88
N ALA A 52 8.92 -1.02 -14.15
CA ALA A 52 8.55 0.15 -14.94
C ALA A 52 7.33 0.88 -14.35
N GLU A 53 6.31 0.15 -13.89
CA GLU A 53 5.14 0.76 -13.23
C GLU A 53 5.54 1.49 -11.94
N LEU A 54 6.37 0.87 -11.10
CA LEU A 54 6.87 1.50 -9.87
C LEU A 54 7.71 2.74 -10.18
N LEU A 55 8.62 2.66 -11.16
CA LEU A 55 9.42 3.80 -11.58
C LEU A 55 8.54 4.95 -12.09
N GLN A 56 7.57 4.65 -12.96
CA GLN A 56 6.68 5.64 -13.55
C GLN A 56 5.80 6.34 -12.51
N LYS A 57 5.29 5.59 -11.52
CA LYS A 57 4.41 6.14 -10.47
C LYS A 57 5.16 6.99 -9.44
N VAL A 58 6.39 6.61 -9.10
CA VAL A 58 7.17 7.23 -8.02
C VAL A 58 8.13 8.31 -8.54
N TRP A 59 8.57 8.19 -9.80
CA TRP A 59 9.48 9.13 -10.46
C TRP A 59 9.05 9.40 -11.92
N PRO A 60 7.90 10.06 -12.16
CA PRO A 60 7.48 10.46 -13.50
C PRO A 60 8.50 11.27 -14.29
N GLU A 61 9.08 12.28 -13.64
CA GLU A 61 9.83 13.34 -14.30
C GLU A 61 11.34 13.07 -14.33
N LYS A 62 11.79 11.95 -13.76
CA LYS A 62 13.20 11.61 -13.67
C LYS A 62 13.47 10.29 -14.38
N LYS A 63 14.46 10.29 -15.26
CA LYS A 63 15.11 9.06 -15.75
C LYS A 63 15.92 8.42 -14.62
N VAL A 64 15.22 7.79 -13.69
CA VAL A 64 15.81 6.98 -12.63
C VAL A 64 16.08 5.56 -13.14
N SER A 65 17.18 4.98 -12.66
CA SER A 65 17.50 3.59 -12.97
C SER A 65 16.62 2.63 -12.18
N ASP A 66 16.37 1.49 -12.79
CA ASP A 66 15.94 0.23 -12.18
C ASP A 66 16.57 -0.10 -10.83
N GLN A 67 17.77 0.41 -10.57
CA GLN A 67 18.47 0.29 -9.30
C GLN A 67 17.73 0.95 -8.13
N MET A 68 16.99 2.04 -8.36
CA MET A 68 16.22 2.72 -7.31
C MET A 68 15.09 1.85 -6.76
N VAL A 69 14.42 1.09 -7.63
CA VAL A 69 13.41 0.12 -7.18
C VAL A 69 14.09 -0.98 -6.37
N PHE A 70 15.20 -1.54 -6.84
CA PHE A 70 15.92 -2.58 -6.08
C PHE A 70 16.34 -2.10 -4.68
N GLN A 71 16.91 -0.90 -4.57
CA GLN A 71 17.29 -0.32 -3.27
C GLN A 71 16.09 -0.13 -2.35
N SER A 72 14.97 0.35 -2.91
CA SER A 72 13.74 0.54 -2.14
C SER A 72 13.22 -0.79 -1.63
N ILE A 73 13.12 -1.82 -2.48
CA ILE A 73 12.67 -3.16 -2.09
C ILE A 73 13.59 -3.78 -1.04
N GLY A 74 14.92 -3.64 -1.20
CA GLY A 74 15.89 -4.08 -0.20
C GLY A 74 15.72 -3.37 1.14
N HIS A 75 15.43 -2.07 1.12
CA HIS A 75 15.14 -1.30 2.34
C HIS A 75 13.85 -1.76 3.01
N LEU A 76 12.77 -2.02 2.24
CA LEU A 76 11.52 -2.54 2.80
C LEU A 76 11.73 -3.92 3.43
N ARG A 77 12.52 -4.79 2.81
CA ARG A 77 12.88 -6.10 3.38
C ARG A 77 13.69 -5.98 4.67
N ALA A 78 14.65 -5.07 4.71
CA ALA A 78 15.43 -4.80 5.92
C ALA A 78 14.56 -4.27 7.07
N LEU A 79 13.46 -3.56 6.77
CA LEU A 79 12.55 -3.01 7.78
C LEU A 79 11.50 -4.02 8.25
N PHE A 80 10.91 -4.78 7.33
CA PHE A 80 9.72 -5.59 7.59
C PHE A 80 9.98 -7.10 7.55
N GLY A 81 11.21 -7.51 7.24
CA GLY A 81 11.59 -8.90 7.01
C GLY A 81 11.72 -9.22 5.52
N ASP A 82 12.54 -10.23 5.21
CA ASP A 82 12.82 -10.63 3.83
C ASP A 82 11.58 -11.11 3.07
N ASP A 83 10.63 -11.71 3.79
CA ASP A 83 9.36 -12.20 3.25
C ASP A 83 8.35 -11.08 2.99
N ALA A 84 8.69 -9.83 3.34
CA ALA A 84 7.72 -8.73 3.25
C ALA A 84 7.28 -8.44 1.81
N VAL A 85 8.25 -8.56 0.89
CA VAL A 85 8.04 -8.29 -0.53
C VAL A 85 8.58 -9.46 -1.34
N LYS A 86 7.72 -10.11 -2.10
CA LYS A 86 8.09 -11.21 -2.99
C LYS A 86 8.51 -10.68 -4.36
N THR A 87 9.64 -11.16 -4.85
CA THR A 87 10.11 -10.87 -6.21
C THR A 87 9.59 -11.94 -7.15
N PHE A 88 8.90 -11.53 -8.21
CA PHE A 88 8.55 -12.37 -9.34
C PHE A 88 9.48 -12.06 -10.50
N SER A 89 10.37 -13.00 -10.84
CA SER A 89 11.34 -12.83 -11.93
C SER A 89 10.66 -12.40 -13.22
N ARG A 90 11.18 -11.34 -13.86
CA ARG A 90 10.65 -10.68 -15.07
C ARG A 90 9.25 -10.06 -14.97
N LYS A 91 8.54 -10.20 -13.83
CA LYS A 91 7.20 -9.62 -13.64
C LYS A 91 7.23 -8.39 -12.73
N GLY A 92 7.92 -8.46 -11.60
CA GLY A 92 7.98 -7.35 -10.65
C GLY A 92 7.93 -7.78 -9.19
N TYR A 93 7.22 -7.02 -8.38
CA TYR A 93 7.18 -7.14 -6.92
C TYR A 93 5.76 -7.14 -6.39
N GLN A 94 5.55 -7.89 -5.31
CA GLN A 94 4.26 -7.99 -4.65
C GLN A 94 4.44 -7.95 -3.13
N TRP A 95 3.56 -7.24 -2.44
CA TRP A 95 3.47 -7.33 -0.99
C TRP A 95 2.96 -8.71 -0.56
N GLN A 96 3.51 -9.28 0.51
CA GLN A 96 3.06 -10.61 0.98
C GLN A 96 2.67 -10.64 2.45
N LEU A 97 3.04 -9.65 3.26
CA LEU A 97 2.65 -9.69 4.67
C LEU A 97 1.15 -9.48 4.81
N PRO A 98 0.51 -10.23 5.72
CA PRO A 98 -0.86 -9.94 6.10
C PRO A 98 -0.92 -8.50 6.61
N LEU A 99 -1.88 -7.74 6.10
CA LEU A 99 -2.15 -6.39 6.54
C LEU A 99 -3.63 -6.22 6.87
N GLU A 100 -3.91 -5.26 7.74
CA GLU A 100 -5.24 -4.82 8.10
C GLU A 100 -5.40 -3.36 7.68
N GLN A 101 -6.45 -3.07 6.92
CA GLN A 101 -6.78 -1.72 6.49
C GLN A 101 -7.68 -1.06 7.54
N VAL A 102 -7.20 0.03 8.13
CA VAL A 102 -7.91 0.79 9.15
C VAL A 102 -8.21 2.18 8.60
N ALA A 103 -9.50 2.47 8.38
CA ALA A 103 -9.97 3.81 8.08
C ALA A 103 -10.00 4.63 9.37
N LYS A 104 -8.99 5.49 9.57
CA LYS A 104 -8.94 6.37 10.74
C LYS A 104 -9.72 7.65 10.43
N GLN A 105 -10.81 7.85 11.15
CA GLN A 105 -11.54 9.11 11.13
C GLN A 105 -10.75 10.15 11.93
N GLY A 106 -10.41 11.27 11.29
CA GLY A 106 -9.85 12.42 12.00
C GLY A 106 -10.94 13.17 12.73
N ASP A 107 -11.24 12.76 13.97
CA ASP A 107 -11.34 13.57 15.20
C ASP A 107 -12.01 12.78 16.36
N ASN A 108 -11.28 12.66 17.48
CA ASN A 108 -11.68 12.23 18.84
C ASN A 108 -11.78 10.71 19.23
N LEU A 109 -10.90 10.34 20.19
CA LEU A 109 -10.84 9.27 21.22
C LEU A 109 -11.43 7.85 21.01
N ALA A 110 -10.55 6.88 21.30
CA ALA A 110 -10.75 5.49 21.76
C ALA A 110 -10.95 4.36 20.70
N PRO A 111 -10.30 3.20 20.90
CA PRO A 111 -10.19 2.13 19.90
C PRO A 111 -11.36 1.17 19.97
N VAL A 112 -12.12 1.04 18.89
CA VAL A 112 -12.91 -0.17 18.63
C VAL A 112 -12.02 -1.12 17.84
N ALA A 113 -11.26 -1.92 18.57
CA ALA A 113 -10.68 -3.14 18.02
C ALA A 113 -11.80 -4.15 17.73
N SER A 114 -11.70 -4.75 16.55
CA SER A 114 -12.43 -5.82 15.84
C SER A 114 -12.98 -6.96 16.73
N PRO A 115 -13.77 -7.94 16.22
CA PRO A 115 -14.17 -8.24 14.84
C PRO A 115 -15.68 -8.55 14.67
N ASP A 116 -16.24 -8.44 13.46
CA ASP A 116 -17.40 -9.28 13.14
C ASP A 116 -17.33 -9.81 11.71
N LYS A 117 -17.01 -11.10 11.65
CA LYS A 117 -17.15 -11.96 10.50
C LYS A 117 -18.51 -12.61 10.64
N THR A 118 -19.58 -11.93 10.22
CA THR A 118 -20.92 -12.52 10.16
C THR A 118 -21.44 -12.56 8.71
N ILE A 119 -21.76 -13.79 8.33
CA ILE A 119 -22.18 -14.31 7.03
C ILE A 119 -23.70 -14.10 6.85
N ALA A 120 -24.14 -13.62 5.67
CA ALA A 120 -25.42 -13.95 4.98
C ALA A 120 -25.51 -13.14 3.65
N GLN A 121 -25.19 -13.73 2.48
CA GLN A 121 -26.11 -14.31 1.46
C GLN A 121 -27.18 -13.31 0.95
N THR A 122 -27.40 -13.07 -0.36
CA THR A 122 -27.91 -14.01 -1.37
C THR A 122 -27.92 -13.38 -2.79
N THR A 123 -27.65 -14.19 -3.84
CA THR A 123 -28.11 -14.12 -5.27
C THR A 123 -27.82 -12.84 -6.10
N ASP A 124 -27.21 -12.87 -7.30
CA ASP A 124 -27.41 -13.77 -8.44
C ASP A 124 -26.16 -13.95 -9.32
N ARG A 125 -26.24 -14.98 -10.17
CA ARG A 125 -25.24 -15.43 -11.15
C ARG A 125 -24.82 -14.33 -12.13
N GLU A 126 -23.52 -14.03 -12.18
CA GLU A 126 -22.85 -13.69 -13.44
C GLU A 126 -21.39 -14.15 -13.35
N ALA A 127 -21.08 -15.23 -14.07
CA ALA A 127 -19.72 -15.66 -14.29
C ALA A 127 -19.05 -14.66 -15.25
N SER A 128 -18.17 -13.82 -14.73
CA SER A 128 -17.11 -13.17 -15.50
C SER A 128 -15.98 -12.83 -14.54
N SER A 129 -14.95 -13.68 -14.61
CA SER A 129 -13.64 -13.49 -14.04
C SER A 129 -13.02 -12.16 -14.50
N GLU A 130 -13.14 -11.13 -13.67
CA GLU A 130 -12.38 -9.88 -13.80
C GLU A 130 -11.68 -9.54 -12.49
N THR A 131 -10.36 -9.53 -12.54
CA THR A 131 -9.37 -9.26 -11.51
C THR A 131 -9.65 -7.93 -10.79
N SER A 132 -10.40 -8.00 -9.68
CA SER A 132 -11.17 -6.87 -9.13
C SER A 132 -10.43 -5.92 -8.16
N SER A 133 -9.14 -6.10 -7.88
CA SER A 133 -8.44 -5.17 -6.96
C SER A 133 -8.13 -3.81 -7.62
N SER A 134 -7.85 -3.81 -8.94
CA SER A 134 -7.39 -2.60 -9.65
C SER A 134 -8.49 -1.57 -10.02
N ASN A 135 -9.77 -1.94 -9.91
CA ASN A 135 -10.91 -1.09 -10.26
C ASN A 135 -11.66 -0.52 -9.04
N ALA A 136 -11.19 -0.77 -7.82
CA ALA A 136 -11.80 -0.22 -6.62
C ALA A 136 -11.83 1.33 -6.68
N PRO A 137 -12.99 1.99 -6.52
CA PRO A 137 -13.11 3.45 -6.64
C PRO A 137 -12.21 4.22 -5.67
N TRP A 138 -11.93 3.64 -4.50
CA TRP A 138 -11.03 4.25 -3.52
C TRP A 138 -9.56 4.15 -3.94
N PHE A 139 -9.16 3.12 -4.70
CA PHE A 139 -7.79 2.94 -5.20
C PHE A 139 -7.41 4.07 -6.16
N LYS A 140 -8.28 4.40 -7.12
CA LYS A 140 -8.08 5.54 -8.04
C LYS A 140 -8.03 6.87 -7.30
N ARG A 141 -8.85 7.04 -6.25
CA ARG A 141 -8.85 8.25 -5.41
C ARG A 141 -7.59 8.36 -4.55
N ALA A 142 -7.12 7.26 -3.97
CA ALA A 142 -5.90 7.21 -3.18
C ALA A 142 -4.66 7.43 -4.05
N LEU A 143 -4.58 6.77 -5.21
CA LEU A 143 -3.55 7.05 -6.22
C LEU A 143 -3.62 8.50 -6.70
N GLY A 144 -4.80 9.04 -6.97
CA GLY A 144 -4.95 10.43 -7.39
C GLY A 144 -4.49 11.42 -6.31
N LYS A 145 -4.76 11.15 -5.03
CA LYS A 145 -4.24 11.94 -3.91
C LYS A 145 -2.72 11.84 -3.79
N ILE A 146 -2.16 10.64 -3.94
CA ILE A 146 -0.72 10.36 -3.98
C ILE A 146 -0.12 11.17 -5.14
N GLN A 147 -0.56 10.97 -6.38
CA GLN A 147 -0.08 11.68 -7.57
C GLN A 147 -0.18 13.20 -7.45
N LYS A 148 -1.31 13.73 -6.96
CA LYS A 148 -1.48 15.18 -6.73
C LYS A 148 -0.53 15.72 -5.66
N LYS A 149 -0.23 14.94 -4.62
CA LYS A 149 0.74 15.32 -3.57
C LYS A 149 2.19 15.31 -4.06
N PHE A 150 2.48 14.59 -5.16
CA PHE A 150 3.81 14.45 -5.74
C PHE A 150 4.06 15.30 -6.99
N GLY A 151 3.17 16.24 -7.32
CA GLY A 151 3.42 17.28 -8.33
C GLY A 151 3.29 16.81 -9.78
N TYR A 152 2.16 16.16 -10.12
CA TYR A 152 1.69 16.07 -11.50
C TYR A 152 0.69 17.18 -11.82
#